data_AF-A0A531KEC7-F1
#
_entry.id   AF-A0A531KEC7-F1
#
_cell.length_a   1.000
_cell.length_b   1.000
_cell.length_c   1.000
_cell.angle_alpha   90.00
_cell.angle_beta   90.00
_cell.angle_gamma   90.00
#
_symmetry.space_group_name_H-M   'P 1'
#
loop_
_entity.id
_entity.type
_entity.pdbx_description
1 polymer ?
#
loop_
_entity_poly.entity_id
_entity_poly.type
_entity_poly.pdbx_seq_one_letter_code
_entity_poly.pdbx_strand_id
1 'polypeptide(L)' 'DQIVDRFAAFLRTASIETIPFTADHAAVARQAFLRYGKGRHPAALNFGDCIAYAAARLEAMPLLFKGDDFRLTDIEAAV' A
#
# COMPACT_ATOMS: atom_id res chain seq x y z
N ASP A 1 2.02 25.90 -3.59
CA ASP A 1 2.26 25.69 -2.16
C ASP A 1 3.56 24.91 -2.06
N GLN A 2 4.54 25.42 -1.31
CA GLN A 2 5.90 24.89 -1.23
C GLN A 2 5.94 23.38 -0.91
N ILE A 3 4.96 22.87 -0.15
CA ILE A 3 4.89 21.44 0.20
C ILE A 3 4.54 20.59 -1.03
N VAL A 4 3.55 21.01 -1.82
CA VAL A 4 3.11 20.30 -3.03
C VAL A 4 4.24 20.26 -4.07
N ASP A 5 4.96 21.38 -4.22
CA ASP A 5 6.07 21.48 -5.17
C ASP A 5 7.23 20.55 -4.78
N ARG A 6 7.57 20.48 -3.48
CA ARG A 6 8.61 19.59 -2.95
C ARG A 6 8.23 18.12 -3.12
N PHE A 7 6.97 17.76 -2.89
CA PHE A 7 6.50 16.38 -3.07
C PHE A 7 6.56 15.96 -4.54
N ALA A 8 6.10 16.80 -5.47
CA ALA A 8 6.18 16.52 -6.90
C ALA A 8 7.64 16.40 -7.39
N ALA A 9 8.56 17.21 -6.86
CA ALA A 9 9.98 17.09 -7.15
C ALA A 9 10.57 15.76 -6.66
N PHE A 10 10.19 15.31 -5.45
CA PHE A 10 10.61 14.02 -4.93
C PHE A 10 10.16 12.85 -5.82
N LEU A 11 8.88 12.81 -6.22
CA LEU A 11 8.36 11.75 -7.09
C LEU A 11 9.12 11.67 -8.41
N ARG A 12 9.41 12.82 -9.03
CA ARG A 12 10.19 12.89 -10.28
C ARG A 12 11.64 12.42 -10.09
N THR A 13 12.34 12.93 -9.08
CA THR A 13 13.75 12.60 -8.84
C THR A 13 13.92 11.11 -8.51
N ALA A 14 12.97 10.52 -7.78
CA ALA A 14 12.98 9.10 -7.44
C ALA A 14 12.45 8.19 -8.57
N SER A 15 12.03 8.76 -9.72
CA SER A 15 11.42 8.03 -10.83
C SER A 15 10.22 7.17 -10.39
N ILE A 16 9.40 7.70 -9.49
CA ILE A 16 8.20 7.02 -8.98
C ILE A 16 7.05 7.21 -9.98
N GLU A 17 6.53 6.10 -10.48
CA GLU A 17 5.32 6.08 -11.31
C GLU A 17 4.07 6.02 -10.43
N THR A 18 3.06 6.82 -10.77
CA THR A 18 1.75 6.79 -10.11
C THR A 18 0.78 5.95 -10.94
N ILE A 19 0.26 4.87 -10.36
CA ILE A 19 -0.72 4.02 -11.03
C ILE A 19 -2.17 4.41 -10.65
N PRO A 20 -3.16 4.26 -11.56
CA PRO A 20 -4.56 4.45 -11.22
C PRO A 20 -5.07 3.37 -10.26
N PHE A 21 -5.88 3.76 -9.28
CA PHE A 21 -6.60 2.79 -8.45
C PHE A 21 -7.86 2.30 -9.16
N THR A 22 -7.91 1.02 -9.51
CA THR A 22 -8.99 0.41 -10.31
C THR A 22 -10.01 -0.36 -9.46
N ALA A 23 -11.08 -0.86 -10.09
CA ALA A 23 -12.06 -1.72 -9.43
C ALA A 23 -11.45 -3.03 -8.89
N ASP A 24 -10.43 -3.57 -9.57
CA ASP A 24 -9.73 -4.77 -9.12
C ASP A 24 -8.94 -4.50 -7.84
N HIS A 25 -8.29 -3.33 -7.76
CA HIS A 25 -7.64 -2.88 -6.53
C HIS A 25 -8.63 -2.78 -5.37
N ALA A 26 -9.83 -2.24 -5.62
CA ALA A 26 -10.88 -2.14 -4.60
C ALA A 26 -11.34 -3.53 -4.12
N ALA A 27 -11.46 -4.50 -5.03
CA ALA A 27 -11.83 -5.87 -4.70
C ALA A 27 -10.76 -6.56 -3.83
N VAL A 28 -9.48 -6.42 -4.19
CA VAL A 28 -8.35 -6.97 -3.42
C VAL A 28 -8.20 -6.27 -2.08
N ALA A 29 -8.32 -4.95 -2.02
CA ALA A 29 -8.26 -4.18 -0.77
C ALA A 29 -9.34 -4.64 0.23
N ARG A 30 -10.57 -4.89 -0.25
CA ARG A 30 -11.65 -5.44 0.58
C ARG A 30 -11.30 -6.84 1.12
N GLN A 31 -10.72 -7.71 0.29
CA GLN A 31 -10.26 -9.03 0.73
C GLN A 31 -9.14 -8.92 1.77
N ALA A 32 -8.18 -8.02 1.57
CA ALA A 32 -7.12 -7.74 2.51
C ALA A 32 -7.67 -7.30 3.87
N PHE A 33 -8.66 -6.39 3.89
CA PHE A 33 -9.30 -5.96 5.13
C PHE A 33 -10.05 -7.10 5.84
N LEU A 34 -10.74 -7.96 5.10
CA LEU A 34 -11.44 -9.12 5.68
C LEU A 34 -10.46 -10.10 6.34
N ARG A 35 -9.26 -10.25 5.78
CA ARG A 35 -8.22 -11.17 6.26
C ARG A 35 -7.32 -10.58 7.35
N TYR A 36 -6.96 -9.30 7.23
CA TYR A 36 -5.90 -8.65 8.00
C TYR A 36 -6.31 -7.34 8.68
N GLY A 37 -7.57 -6.92 8.55
CA GLY A 37 -8.04 -5.60 8.98
C GLY A 37 -8.02 -5.35 10.48
N LYS A 38 -7.90 -4.06 10.84
CA LYS A 38 -7.98 -3.56 12.21
C LYS A 38 -9.23 -4.03 12.94
N GLY A 39 -9.04 -4.52 14.17
CA GLY A 39 -10.11 -5.07 15.00
C GLY A 39 -10.50 -6.51 14.68
N ARG A 40 -9.84 -7.15 13.70
CA ARG A 40 -10.11 -8.53 13.28
C ARG A 40 -8.86 -9.41 13.29
N HIS A 41 -7.71 -8.84 12.95
CA HIS A 41 -6.44 -9.54 12.84
C HIS A 41 -5.29 -8.72 13.49
N PRO A 42 -4.24 -9.37 14.05
CA PRO A 42 -3.10 -8.66 14.65
C PRO A 42 -2.35 -7.69 13.73
N ALA A 43 -2.28 -7.98 12.42
CA ALA A 43 -1.72 -7.07 11.40
C ALA A 43 -2.43 -5.71 11.38
N ALA A 44 -3.71 -5.69 11.76
CA ALA A 44 -4.50 -4.50 11.97
C ALA A 44 -4.53 -3.48 10.81
N LEU A 45 -4.55 -3.95 9.55
CA LEU A 45 -4.55 -3.08 8.37
C LEU A 45 -5.71 -2.07 8.42
N ASN A 46 -5.39 -0.80 8.20
CA ASN A 46 -6.36 0.27 8.03
C ASN A 46 -6.78 0.41 6.54
N PHE A 47 -7.64 1.39 6.23
CA PHE A 47 -8.13 1.61 4.86
C PHE A 47 -7.01 1.93 3.86
N GLY A 48 -6.07 2.81 4.24
CA GLY A 48 -4.91 3.15 3.41
C GLY A 48 -3.96 1.97 3.23
N ASP A 49 -3.76 1.16 4.27
CA ASP A 49 -2.91 -0.03 4.16
C ASP A 49 -3.50 -1.06 3.19
N CYS A 50 -4.82 -1.18 3.15
CA CYS A 50 -5.49 -2.06 2.20
C CYS A 50 -5.32 -1.60 0.73
N ILE A 51 -5.23 -0.29 0.50
CA ILE A 51 -4.91 0.27 -0.83
C ILE A 51 -3.48 -0.11 -1.21
N ALA A 52 -2.52 0.10 -0.30
CA ALA A 52 -1.11 -0.24 -0.53
C ALA A 52 -0.90 -1.75 -0.74
N TYR A 53 -1.55 -2.58 0.08
CA TYR A 53 -1.58 -4.04 -0.06
C TYR A 53 -2.10 -4.43 -1.45
N ALA A 54 -3.22 -3.84 -1.90
CA ALA A 54 -3.83 -4.19 -3.17
C ALA A 54 -2.92 -3.84 -4.36
N ALA A 55 -2.29 -2.66 -4.33
CA ALA A 55 -1.32 -2.26 -5.34
C ALA A 55 -0.14 -3.24 -5.40
N ALA A 56 0.50 -3.53 -4.26
CA ALA A 56 1.61 -4.48 -4.20
C ALA A 56 1.21 -5.88 -4.71
N ARG A 57 0.01 -6.34 -4.34
CA ARG A 57 -0.50 -7.66 -4.74
C ARG A 57 -0.78 -7.76 -6.24
N LEU A 58 -1.41 -6.75 -6.83
CA LEU A 58 -1.80 -6.76 -8.25
C LEU A 58 -0.61 -6.52 -9.18
N GLU A 59 0.32 -5.64 -8.78
CA GLU A 59 1.55 -5.40 -9.52
C GLU A 59 2.59 -6.51 -9.31
N ALA A 60 2.33 -7.46 -8.40
CA ALA A 60 3.26 -8.53 -8.03
C ALA A 60 4.64 -8.00 -7.60
N MET A 61 4.65 -6.89 -6.86
CA MET A 61 5.85 -6.19 -6.40
C MET A 61 5.91 -6.18 -4.87
N PRO A 62 7.13 -6.21 -4.28
CA PRO A 62 7.29 -6.07 -2.84
C PRO A 62 6.88 -4.66 -2.37
N LEU A 63 6.34 -4.56 -1.17
CA LEU A 63 5.89 -3.30 -0.58
C LEU A 63 6.97 -2.68 0.30
N LEU A 64 7.35 -1.44 0.00
CA LEU A 64 8.18 -0.62 0.88
C LEU A 64 7.31 0.07 1.93
N PHE A 65 7.55 -0.24 3.20
CA PHE A 65 6.84 0.37 4.32
C PHE A 65 7.78 0.55 5.52
N LYS A 66 7.35 1.36 6.50
CA LYS A 66 8.04 1.54 7.77
C LYS A 66 7.17 0.99 8.90
N GLY A 67 7.80 0.35 9.88
CA GLY A 67 7.12 -0.21 11.05
C GLY A 67 6.71 -1.66 10.83
N ASP A 68 5.64 -2.08 11.49
CA ASP A 68 5.23 -3.50 11.55
C ASP A 68 3.93 -3.80 10.78
N ASP A 69 3.33 -2.78 10.14
CA ASP A 69 1.96 -2.80 9.61
C ASP A 69 1.67 -3.98 8.67
N PHE A 70 2.65 -4.39 7.85
CA PHE A 70 2.49 -5.49 6.90
C PHE A 70 3.20 -6.79 7.30
N ARG A 71 3.92 -6.84 8.43
CA ARG A 71 4.75 -8.00 8.81
C ARG A 71 3.95 -9.27 9.10
N LEU A 72 2.68 -9.12 9.46
CA LEU A 72 1.75 -10.20 9.73
C LEU A 72 0.77 -10.43 8.57
N THR A 73 1.14 -10.00 7.37
CA THR A 73 0.42 -10.26 6.12
C THR A 73 1.20 -11.25 5.25
N ASP A 74 0.66 -11.63 4.10
CA ASP A 74 1.33 -12.41 3.07
C ASP A 74 1.92 -11.55 1.93
N ILE A 75 2.11 -10.24 2.16
CA ILE A 75 2.83 -9.36 1.26
C ILE A 75 4.33 -9.42 1.54
N GLU A 76 5.11 -9.51 0.46
CA GLU A 76 6.56 -9.43 0.52
C GLU A 76 7.00 -8.00 0.85
N ALA A 77 7.89 -7.86 1.82
CA ALA A 77 8.50 -6.58 2.16
C ALA A 77 9.64 -6.26 1.20
N ALA A 78 9.70 -5.02 0.71
CA ALA A 78 10.88 -4.53 0.02
C ALA A 78 12.05 -4.38 1.01
N VAL A 79 13.27 -4.74 0.57
CA VAL A 79 14.52 -4.65 1.34
C VAL A 79 15.38 -3.48 0.93
#